data_AF-A0A2V6DDL6-F1
#
_entry.id   AF-A0A2V6DDL6-F1
#
_cell.length_a   1.000
_cell.length_b   1.000
_cell.length_c   1.000
_cell.angle_alpha   90.00
_cell.angle_beta   90.00
_cell.angle_gamma   90.00
#
_symmetry.space_group_name_H-M   'P 1'
#
loop_
_entity.id
_entity.type
_entity.pdbx_description
1 polymer ?
#
loop_
_entity_poly.entity_id
_entity_poly.type
_entity_poly.pdbx_seq_one_letter_code
_entity_poly.pdbx_strand_id
1 'polypeptide(L)'
;MTKTGALPGGVSFSDNGDGTATIAGTPALGSAGSYPISINASNGIQPDAQQNFLLIVSATAMNGQFMYAPHSDGTITVHDINNSHALVKTINVFSLAGANLRGAAAAMPTARFYLFHNVNQEGHIACVDLTNDSLIWDQIVHTPGVDRGDVTPDGQKLYVPTWEDDPNSPYQLVLDAATGNLLSTITMPSRTHDTLCSLDGTKVFMENKDGLDRRVRVVSTADDQVVLATDQFTGIIQPFVVTADNSLLIANVIGTYGFQYADPATGRVIGNALFVGTTYNGSWPHGIGMTPDQHEAWVCDRGPGNHFVHVFDITSLPPQQTHLVTLPDDNPSWLTFTIDGRYCYVTSSKAADQYTTIVSTSTYQTVGAIPASPNLLEVDFTNGSVTAVGSQYGVGRNPTATPPPFPSPTPTPADLKVTVTDGKTSIPAGQKDTYTIKVNNPGPGNVTGAAVVDNFPAIFTAVTLTATGTNGASGFTVSGSGNINDT
;
A
#
# COMPACT_ATOMS: atom_id res chain seq x y z
N MET A 1 -4.68 31.58 23.40
CA MET A 1 -3.75 30.61 24.02
C MET A 1 -2.79 30.05 22.98
N THR A 2 -1.64 29.54 23.40
CA THR A 2 -0.67 28.87 22.50
C THR A 2 -0.21 27.53 23.08
N LYS A 3 0.29 26.64 22.22
CA LYS A 3 0.77 25.29 22.55
C LYS A 3 2.24 25.17 22.20
N THR A 4 3.09 24.69 23.10
CA THR A 4 4.47 24.26 22.82
C THR A 4 4.68 22.77 23.14
N GLY A 5 5.61 22.11 22.43
CA GLY A 5 5.78 20.64 22.42
C GLY A 5 5.15 19.97 21.18
N ALA A 6 5.52 18.75 20.81
CA ALA A 6 4.87 18.03 19.70
C ALA A 6 3.52 17.44 20.13
N LEU A 7 2.58 17.29 19.21
CA LEU A 7 1.37 16.46 19.42
C LEU A 7 1.56 15.11 18.72
N PRO A 8 0.88 14.04 19.18
CA PRO A 8 0.77 12.81 18.40
C PRO A 8 0.18 13.10 17.01
N GLY A 9 0.59 12.32 15.99
CA GLY A 9 -0.05 12.39 14.68
C GLY A 9 -1.57 12.18 14.81
N GLY A 10 -2.38 12.89 14.03
CA GLY A 10 -3.85 12.84 14.15
C GLY A 10 -4.45 13.66 15.31
N VAL A 11 -3.62 14.32 16.14
CA VAL A 11 -4.07 15.20 17.23
C VAL A 11 -3.70 16.66 16.92
N SER A 12 -4.66 17.57 17.12
CA SER A 12 -4.53 18.99 16.83
C SER A 12 -4.79 19.86 18.06
N PHE A 13 -4.31 21.11 18.01
CA PHE A 13 -4.61 22.15 19.01
C PHE A 13 -5.32 23.32 18.32
N SER A 14 -6.39 23.81 18.93
CA SER A 14 -7.12 25.00 18.50
C SER A 14 -7.33 25.96 19.66
N ASP A 15 -6.96 27.22 19.49
CA ASP A 15 -7.35 28.31 20.39
C ASP A 15 -8.79 28.72 20.07
N ASN A 16 -9.65 28.80 21.08
CA ASN A 16 -11.07 29.13 20.87
C ASN A 16 -11.35 30.64 20.93
N GLY A 17 -10.36 31.43 21.37
CA GLY A 17 -10.46 32.90 21.44
C GLY A 17 -11.33 33.43 22.59
N ASP A 18 -11.85 32.55 23.44
CA ASP A 18 -12.73 32.86 24.57
C ASP A 18 -12.06 32.61 25.94
N GLY A 19 -10.73 32.47 25.94
CA GLY A 19 -9.96 32.07 27.12
C GLY A 19 -9.89 30.56 27.33
N THR A 20 -10.37 29.76 26.37
CA THR A 20 -10.20 28.30 26.34
C THR A 20 -9.42 27.84 25.10
N ALA A 21 -8.90 26.61 25.15
CA ALA A 21 -8.31 25.95 23.99
C ALA A 21 -8.68 24.46 23.98
N THR A 22 -8.70 23.86 22.80
CA THR A 22 -9.07 22.46 22.58
C THR A 22 -7.89 21.68 22.01
N ILE A 23 -7.55 20.56 22.65
CA ILE A 23 -6.73 19.50 22.05
C ILE A 23 -7.67 18.35 21.69
N ALA A 24 -7.73 18.00 20.42
CA ALA A 24 -8.67 16.98 19.93
C ALA A 24 -8.08 16.18 18.76
N GLY A 25 -8.58 14.96 18.60
CA GLY A 25 -8.18 14.02 17.56
C GLY A 25 -7.95 12.62 18.12
N THR A 26 -7.75 11.66 17.23
CA THR A 26 -7.36 10.30 17.56
C THR A 26 -5.87 10.16 17.25
N PRO A 27 -5.01 9.81 18.22
CA PRO A 27 -3.62 9.50 17.94
C PRO A 27 -3.55 8.45 16.83
N ALA A 28 -2.81 8.75 15.77
CA ALA A 28 -2.60 7.85 14.65
C ALA A 28 -1.89 6.57 15.12
N LEU A 29 -2.14 5.44 14.45
CA LEU A 29 -1.32 4.25 14.64
C LEU A 29 0.17 4.61 14.45
N GLY A 30 1.05 4.07 15.28
CA GLY A 30 2.48 4.41 15.28
C GLY A 30 2.85 5.67 16.10
N SER A 31 1.89 6.47 16.59
CA SER A 31 2.18 7.65 17.42
C SER A 31 2.26 7.34 18.92
N ALA A 32 2.60 6.11 19.30
CA ALA A 32 2.80 5.75 20.69
C ALA A 32 4.03 6.47 21.24
N GLY A 33 3.93 6.99 22.46
CA GLY A 33 5.02 7.77 23.05
C GLY A 33 4.57 8.73 24.13
N SER A 34 5.53 9.51 24.62
CA SER A 34 5.32 10.53 25.64
C SER A 34 5.49 11.91 25.01
N TYR A 35 4.46 12.74 25.10
CA TYR A 35 4.41 14.07 24.51
C TYR A 35 4.34 15.11 25.63
N PRO A 36 5.48 15.72 26.02
CA PRO A 36 5.46 16.83 26.96
C PRO A 36 4.83 18.05 26.27
N ILE A 37 3.69 18.48 26.78
CA ILE A 37 2.90 19.57 26.22
C ILE A 37 2.81 20.69 27.24
N SER A 38 2.91 21.91 26.74
CA SER A 38 2.71 23.12 27.52
C SER A 38 1.68 24.03 26.84
N ILE A 39 0.67 24.42 27.59
CA ILE A 39 -0.33 25.42 27.17
C ILE A 39 -0.02 26.74 27.85
N ASN A 40 0.11 27.79 27.06
CA ASN A 40 0.38 29.15 27.53
C ASN A 40 -0.84 30.04 27.31
N ALA A 41 -1.24 30.75 28.36
CA ALA A 41 -2.28 31.75 28.35
C ALA A 41 -1.68 33.10 28.71
N SER A 42 -1.76 34.05 27.77
CA SER A 42 -1.29 35.42 27.97
C SER A 42 -2.46 36.36 28.17
N ASN A 43 -2.34 37.28 29.12
CA ASN A 43 -3.21 38.45 29.27
C ASN A 43 -2.46 39.75 28.92
N GLY A 44 -1.32 39.65 28.23
CA GLY A 44 -0.46 40.79 27.87
C GLY A 44 0.50 41.25 28.98
N ILE A 45 0.46 40.64 30.17
CA ILE A 45 1.38 40.91 31.28
C ILE A 45 2.20 39.66 31.57
N GLN A 46 3.52 39.80 31.63
CA GLN A 46 4.42 38.69 31.93
C GLN A 46 4.49 38.38 33.45
N PRO A 47 4.69 37.12 33.85
CA PRO A 47 4.80 35.94 32.98
C PRO A 47 3.44 35.41 32.51
N ASP A 48 3.40 34.84 31.30
CA ASP A 48 2.23 34.09 30.83
C ASP A 48 1.91 32.93 31.78
N ALA A 49 0.62 32.65 31.99
CA ALA A 49 0.19 31.50 32.78
C ALA A 49 0.43 30.22 31.97
N GLN A 50 1.07 29.23 32.59
CA GLN A 50 1.49 28.01 31.91
C GLN A 50 0.91 26.77 32.60
N GLN A 51 0.35 25.86 31.81
CA GLN A 51 0.00 24.52 32.24
C GLN A 51 0.84 23.50 31.48
N ASN A 52 1.69 22.78 32.20
CA ASN A 52 2.50 21.69 31.66
C ASN A 52 1.83 20.35 32.00
N PHE A 53 1.84 19.42 31.06
CA PHE A 53 1.43 18.04 31.31
C PHE A 53 2.10 17.07 30.34
N LEU A 54 2.07 15.78 30.68
CA LEU A 54 2.58 14.71 29.84
C LEU A 54 1.40 13.93 29.24
N LEU A 55 1.25 13.97 27.93
CA LEU A 55 0.32 13.08 27.23
C LEU A 55 1.04 11.78 26.89
N ILE A 56 0.59 10.67 27.47
CA ILE A 56 1.10 9.34 27.15
C ILE A 56 0.13 8.66 26.19
N VAL A 57 0.60 8.36 24.99
CA VAL A 57 -0.11 7.52 24.02
C VAL A 57 0.42 6.11 24.16
N SER A 58 -0.41 5.20 24.66
CA SER A 58 -0.07 3.78 24.71
C SER A 58 -0.10 3.17 23.32
N ALA A 59 0.81 2.24 23.04
CA ALA A 59 0.76 1.46 21.82
C ALA A 59 -0.52 0.63 21.80
N THR A 60 -1.36 0.83 20.80
CA THR A 60 -2.45 -0.07 20.45
C THR A 60 -1.91 -1.16 19.55
N ALA A 61 -2.35 -2.39 19.77
CA ALA A 61 -2.03 -3.49 18.88
C ALA A 61 -2.51 -3.16 17.45
N MET A 62 -1.67 -3.43 16.44
CA MET A 62 -2.03 -3.20 15.04
C MET A 62 -3.30 -3.98 14.70
N ASN A 63 -4.23 -3.34 13.98
CA ASN A 63 -5.49 -3.96 13.58
C ASN A 63 -5.93 -3.37 12.24
N GLY A 64 -6.15 -4.19 11.24
CA GLY A 64 -6.47 -3.78 9.87
C GLY A 64 -5.46 -4.27 8.84
N GLN A 65 -5.50 -3.65 7.67
CA GLN A 65 -4.75 -4.04 6.47
C GLN A 65 -3.73 -2.95 6.16
N PHE A 66 -2.47 -3.34 6.03
CA PHE A 66 -1.38 -2.37 5.89
C PHE A 66 -0.49 -2.71 4.71
N MET A 67 -0.14 -1.71 3.93
CA MET A 67 0.83 -1.86 2.86
C MET A 67 2.24 -1.63 3.40
N TYR A 68 3.09 -2.66 3.35
CA TYR A 68 4.50 -2.58 3.71
C TYR A 68 5.30 -2.29 2.43
N ALA A 69 5.85 -1.09 2.34
CA ALA A 69 6.60 -0.60 1.17
C ALA A 69 8.07 -0.39 1.55
N PRO A 70 8.95 -1.37 1.26
CA PRO A 70 10.38 -1.27 1.54
C PRO A 70 11.13 -0.45 0.48
N HIS A 71 12.20 0.23 0.93
CA HIS A 71 12.98 1.19 0.15
C HIS A 71 14.46 0.83 0.13
N SER A 72 15.19 1.28 -0.90
CA SER A 72 16.63 1.04 -1.06
C SER A 72 17.50 1.76 -0.01
N ASP A 73 16.94 2.71 0.75
CA ASP A 73 17.63 3.32 1.89
C ASP A 73 17.60 2.45 3.15
N GLY A 74 16.96 1.27 3.07
CA GLY A 74 16.86 0.30 4.16
C GLY A 74 15.71 0.56 5.12
N THR A 75 14.76 1.42 4.73
CA THR A 75 13.52 1.66 5.47
C THR A 75 12.35 0.86 4.89
N ILE A 76 11.31 0.66 5.72
CA ILE A 76 9.98 0.20 5.29
C ILE A 76 8.96 1.24 5.71
N THR A 77 8.25 1.85 4.77
CA THR A 77 7.08 2.69 5.10
C THR A 77 5.84 1.80 5.17
N VAL A 78 5.07 1.94 6.24
CA VAL A 78 3.85 1.17 6.48
C VAL A 78 2.65 2.09 6.33
N HIS A 79 1.72 1.76 5.44
CA HIS A 79 0.57 2.58 5.08
C HIS A 79 -0.74 1.87 5.43
N ASP A 80 -1.68 2.56 6.07
CA ASP A 80 -3.00 2.00 6.40
C ASP A 80 -3.92 2.05 5.18
N ILE A 81 -4.17 0.87 4.58
CA ILE A 81 -4.99 0.72 3.37
C ILE A 81 -6.41 1.25 3.60
N ASN A 82 -6.93 1.09 4.83
CA ASN A 82 -8.30 1.46 5.19
C ASN A 82 -8.45 2.92 5.62
N ASN A 83 -7.33 3.63 5.83
CA ASN A 83 -7.32 5.05 6.16
C ASN A 83 -6.62 5.87 5.06
N SER A 84 -7.13 5.74 3.83
CA SER A 84 -6.63 6.49 2.67
C SER A 84 -5.11 6.35 2.45
N HIS A 85 -4.53 5.20 2.80
CA HIS A 85 -3.10 4.92 2.65
C HIS A 85 -2.20 5.86 3.47
N ALA A 86 -2.73 6.43 4.56
CA ALA A 86 -1.98 7.27 5.47
C ALA A 86 -0.75 6.52 6.01
N LEU A 87 0.39 7.20 6.04
CA LEU A 87 1.62 6.67 6.65
C LEU A 87 1.37 6.44 8.15
N VAL A 88 1.60 5.20 8.59
CA VAL A 88 1.50 4.76 9.99
C VAL A 88 2.84 4.91 10.68
N LYS A 89 3.89 4.34 10.08
CA LYS A 89 5.24 4.31 10.64
C LYS A 89 6.28 4.06 9.55
N THR A 90 7.53 4.37 9.89
CA THR A 90 8.70 3.99 9.11
C THR A 90 9.57 3.09 9.98
N ILE A 91 9.83 1.88 9.51
CA ILE A 91 10.72 0.92 10.16
C ILE A 91 12.11 1.12 9.57
N ASN A 92 13.13 1.25 10.42
CA ASN A 92 14.52 1.27 9.98
C ASN A 92 15.08 -0.15 10.13
N VAL A 93 15.38 -0.82 9.02
CA VAL A 93 15.86 -2.20 9.04
C VAL A 93 17.38 -2.23 9.06
N PHE A 94 18.00 -1.55 8.09
CA PHE A 94 19.44 -1.41 7.98
C PHE A 94 19.77 -0.03 7.37
N SER A 95 20.99 0.47 7.61
CA SER A 95 21.45 1.74 7.02
C SER A 95 22.52 1.42 5.99
N LEU A 96 22.16 1.41 4.71
CA LEU A 96 23.10 1.11 3.63
C LEU A 96 22.97 2.12 2.50
N ALA A 97 23.80 3.18 2.57
CA ALA A 97 24.00 4.05 1.44
C ALA A 97 24.45 3.21 0.23
N GLY A 98 23.67 3.21 -0.84
CA GLY A 98 23.96 2.44 -2.06
C GLY A 98 23.46 0.99 -2.06
N ALA A 99 22.65 0.56 -1.10
CA ALA A 99 21.92 -0.70 -1.24
C ALA A 99 20.95 -0.64 -2.42
N ASN A 100 20.84 -1.76 -3.13
CA ASN A 100 19.84 -1.99 -4.17
C ASN A 100 18.87 -3.04 -3.66
N LEU A 101 17.73 -2.59 -3.14
CA LEU A 101 16.66 -3.50 -2.71
C LEU A 101 16.11 -4.25 -3.93
N ARG A 102 16.22 -5.57 -3.91
CA ARG A 102 15.83 -6.46 -5.02
C ARG A 102 14.38 -6.89 -4.94
N GLY A 103 13.93 -7.35 -3.78
CA GLY A 103 12.57 -7.87 -3.56
C GLY A 103 12.19 -7.94 -2.08
N ALA A 104 10.96 -8.36 -1.83
CA ALA A 104 10.44 -8.64 -0.49
C ALA A 104 9.49 -9.84 -0.48
N ALA A 105 9.43 -10.53 0.65
CA ALA A 105 8.51 -11.63 0.91
C ALA A 105 8.06 -11.62 2.37
N ALA A 106 6.92 -12.24 2.70
CA ALA A 106 6.46 -12.34 4.08
C ALA A 106 5.72 -13.65 4.32
N ALA A 107 5.77 -14.14 5.55
CA ALA A 107 5.08 -15.36 5.97
C ALA A 107 4.26 -15.11 7.23
N MET A 108 2.95 -15.38 7.14
CA MET A 108 2.01 -15.21 8.25
C MET A 108 2.33 -16.12 9.44
N PRO A 109 2.57 -17.44 9.29
CA PRO A 109 2.72 -18.33 10.45
C PRO A 109 3.91 -18.00 11.35
N THR A 110 4.96 -17.39 10.78
CA THR A 110 6.16 -16.98 11.51
C THR A 110 6.20 -15.47 11.80
N ALA A 111 5.22 -14.71 11.31
CA ALA A 111 5.15 -13.25 11.38
C ALA A 111 6.47 -12.57 10.95
N ARG A 112 7.04 -13.03 9.84
CA ARG A 112 8.32 -12.52 9.32
C ARG A 112 8.17 -11.81 7.99
N PHE A 113 9.00 -10.79 7.81
CA PHE A 113 9.15 -10.04 6.58
C PHE A 113 10.62 -10.09 6.14
N TYR A 114 10.85 -10.42 4.88
CA TYR A 114 12.18 -10.64 4.31
C TYR A 114 12.47 -9.57 3.26
N LEU A 115 13.66 -9.01 3.30
CA LEU A 115 14.17 -8.05 2.31
C LEU A 115 15.38 -8.66 1.60
N PHE A 116 15.31 -8.76 0.28
CA PHE A 116 16.43 -9.20 -0.55
C PHE A 116 17.12 -7.94 -1.07
N HIS A 117 18.43 -7.77 -0.84
CA HIS A 117 19.14 -6.58 -1.30
C HIS A 117 20.58 -6.86 -1.67
N ASN A 118 21.13 -6.05 -2.57
CA ASN A 118 22.53 -6.10 -2.95
C ASN A 118 23.25 -4.85 -2.46
N VAL A 119 24.42 -5.02 -1.86
CA VAL A 119 25.32 -3.92 -1.48
C VAL A 119 26.76 -4.42 -1.61
N ASN A 120 27.68 -3.56 -2.05
CA ASN A 120 29.11 -3.91 -2.13
C ASN A 120 29.45 -5.23 -2.87
N GLN A 121 28.67 -5.60 -3.90
CA GLN A 121 28.80 -6.90 -4.61
C GLN A 121 28.56 -8.12 -3.71
N GLU A 122 27.68 -7.97 -2.73
CA GLU A 122 27.18 -9.03 -1.87
C GLU A 122 25.66 -9.03 -1.95
N GLY A 123 25.08 -10.23 -1.97
CA GLY A 123 23.66 -10.46 -1.87
C GLY A 123 23.28 -10.78 -0.45
N HIS A 124 22.45 -9.93 0.12
CA HIS A 124 22.02 -9.97 1.51
C HIS A 124 20.53 -10.29 1.62
N ILE A 125 20.16 -10.88 2.74
CA ILE A 125 18.77 -10.99 3.17
C ILE A 125 18.66 -10.49 4.60
N ALA A 126 17.73 -9.58 4.83
CA ALA A 126 17.32 -9.15 6.16
C ALA A 126 15.96 -9.75 6.51
N CYS A 127 15.82 -10.20 7.75
CA CYS A 127 14.58 -10.74 8.31
C CYS A 127 14.09 -9.84 9.45
N VAL A 128 12.86 -9.34 9.32
CA VAL A 128 12.20 -8.46 10.28
C VAL A 128 11.04 -9.20 10.94
N ASP A 129 10.88 -9.01 12.24
CA ASP A 129 9.73 -9.45 13.01
C ASP A 129 8.57 -8.46 12.83
N LEU A 130 7.47 -8.92 12.23
CA LEU A 130 6.29 -8.08 11.97
C LEU A 130 5.52 -7.70 13.24
N THR A 131 5.74 -8.38 14.36
CA THR A 131 5.00 -8.14 15.61
C THR A 131 5.56 -6.97 16.42
N ASN A 132 6.84 -6.66 16.22
CA ASN A 132 7.56 -5.63 16.97
C ASN A 132 8.52 -4.77 16.11
N ASP A 133 8.52 -4.97 14.80
CA ASP A 133 9.32 -4.26 13.80
C ASP A 133 10.85 -4.43 13.93
N SER A 134 11.31 -5.38 14.73
CA SER A 134 12.75 -5.56 14.97
C SER A 134 13.43 -6.37 13.87
N LEU A 135 14.67 -6.00 13.54
CA LEU A 135 15.55 -6.84 12.74
C LEU A 135 15.95 -8.08 13.55
N ILE A 136 15.65 -9.27 13.03
CA ILE A 136 16.05 -10.55 13.62
C ILE A 136 17.46 -10.92 13.18
N TRP A 137 17.74 -10.85 11.88
CA TRP A 137 19.05 -11.12 11.30
C TRP A 137 19.18 -10.44 9.93
N ASP A 138 20.41 -10.15 9.54
CA ASP A 138 20.82 -9.69 8.22
C ASP A 138 22.10 -10.42 7.84
N GLN A 139 22.12 -11.10 6.69
CA GLN A 139 23.21 -11.99 6.29
C GLN A 139 23.53 -11.89 4.82
N ILE A 140 24.84 -11.94 4.52
CA ILE A 140 25.34 -12.24 3.17
C ILE A 140 25.06 -13.71 2.87
N VAL A 141 24.28 -13.98 1.83
CA VAL A 141 23.89 -15.34 1.43
C VAL A 141 24.47 -15.74 0.07
N HIS A 142 24.83 -14.78 -0.78
CA HIS A 142 25.48 -15.04 -2.08
C HIS A 142 26.43 -13.90 -2.48
N THR A 143 27.41 -14.20 -3.33
CA THR A 143 28.22 -13.19 -4.02
C THR A 143 28.24 -13.54 -5.52
N PRO A 144 27.99 -12.57 -6.42
CA PRO A 144 28.03 -11.13 -6.19
C PRO A 144 26.69 -10.45 -5.80
N GLY A 145 25.60 -11.20 -5.73
CA GLY A 145 24.29 -10.61 -5.41
C GLY A 145 23.18 -11.63 -5.31
N VAL A 146 22.03 -11.24 -4.77
CA VAL A 146 20.77 -11.99 -4.87
C VAL A 146 19.79 -11.25 -5.76
N ASP A 147 18.65 -11.89 -6.02
CA ASP A 147 17.50 -11.26 -6.64
C ASP A 147 16.20 -11.50 -5.87
N ARG A 148 15.07 -11.21 -6.51
CA ARG A 148 13.72 -11.38 -5.98
C ARG A 148 13.39 -12.84 -5.66
N GLY A 149 13.70 -13.23 -4.43
CA GLY A 149 13.29 -14.50 -3.85
C GLY A 149 11.89 -14.45 -3.25
N ASP A 150 11.44 -15.60 -2.79
CA ASP A 150 10.16 -15.75 -2.10
C ASP A 150 10.26 -16.75 -0.93
N VAL A 151 9.29 -16.73 -0.04
CA VAL A 151 9.19 -17.60 1.14
C VAL A 151 8.04 -18.57 0.99
N THR A 152 8.21 -19.80 1.48
CA THR A 152 7.09 -20.75 1.53
C THR A 152 5.97 -20.21 2.44
N PRO A 153 4.68 -20.52 2.16
CA PRO A 153 3.56 -20.04 2.97
C PRO A 153 3.63 -20.43 4.46
N ASP A 154 4.30 -21.53 4.78
CA ASP A 154 4.56 -21.96 6.17
C ASP A 154 5.69 -21.19 6.86
N GLY A 155 6.44 -20.36 6.11
CA GLY A 155 7.54 -19.55 6.60
C GLY A 155 8.81 -20.32 6.95
N GLN A 156 8.99 -21.54 6.42
CA GLN A 156 10.15 -22.40 6.75
C GLN A 156 11.33 -22.26 5.78
N LYS A 157 11.08 -22.10 4.47
CA LYS A 157 12.13 -22.02 3.46
C LYS A 157 12.07 -20.72 2.66
N LEU A 158 13.24 -20.16 2.35
CA LEU A 158 13.42 -19.12 1.35
C LEU A 158 14.02 -19.71 0.10
N TYR A 159 13.46 -19.38 -1.06
CA TYR A 159 14.04 -19.72 -2.36
C TYR A 159 14.63 -18.45 -2.98
N VAL A 160 15.95 -18.43 -3.15
CA VAL A 160 16.71 -17.20 -3.34
C VAL A 160 17.55 -17.23 -4.62
N PRO A 161 17.16 -16.47 -5.65
CA PRO A 161 17.93 -16.32 -6.88
C PRO A 161 19.29 -15.67 -6.63
N THR A 162 20.29 -16.07 -7.41
CA THR A 162 21.69 -15.67 -7.32
C THR A 162 22.02 -14.49 -8.24
N TRP A 163 21.05 -13.60 -8.48
CA TRP A 163 21.15 -12.36 -9.26
C TRP A 163 21.24 -12.52 -10.78
N GLU A 164 20.44 -11.71 -11.50
CA GLU A 164 20.41 -11.68 -12.96
C GLU A 164 21.71 -11.26 -13.63
N ASP A 165 22.64 -10.60 -12.93
CA ASP A 165 23.93 -10.20 -13.49
C ASP A 165 25.08 -11.13 -13.09
N ASP A 166 24.80 -12.24 -12.39
CA ASP A 166 25.78 -13.29 -12.16
C ASP A 166 25.72 -14.34 -13.30
N PRO A 167 26.67 -14.31 -14.27
CA PRO A 167 26.67 -15.24 -15.38
C PRO A 167 27.18 -16.64 -15.00
N ASN A 168 27.70 -16.82 -13.79
CA ASN A 168 28.49 -18.01 -13.43
C ASN A 168 27.80 -18.94 -12.43
N SER A 169 26.80 -18.49 -11.68
CA SER A 169 26.09 -19.32 -10.71
C SER A 169 25.20 -20.36 -11.40
N PRO A 170 25.42 -21.68 -11.24
CA PRO A 170 24.61 -22.72 -11.86
C PRO A 170 23.48 -23.22 -10.94
N TYR A 171 23.01 -22.38 -10.02
CA TYR A 171 22.01 -22.77 -9.03
C TYR A 171 21.17 -21.61 -8.53
N GLN A 172 20.09 -21.98 -7.84
CA GLN A 172 19.35 -21.14 -6.92
C GLN A 172 19.51 -21.66 -5.49
N LEU A 173 19.48 -20.79 -4.48
CA LEU A 173 19.66 -21.18 -3.08
C LEU A 173 18.32 -21.55 -2.44
N VAL A 174 18.36 -22.51 -1.51
CA VAL A 174 17.27 -22.79 -0.56
C VAL A 174 17.82 -22.55 0.84
N LEU A 175 17.25 -21.59 1.56
CA LEU A 175 17.71 -21.19 2.88
C LEU A 175 16.65 -21.51 3.95
N ASP A 176 17.12 -21.76 5.16
CA ASP A 176 16.27 -21.81 6.35
C ASP A 176 15.79 -20.39 6.66
N ALA A 177 14.48 -20.18 6.57
CA ALA A 177 13.89 -18.85 6.70
C ALA A 177 13.96 -18.30 8.13
N ALA A 178 14.34 -19.12 9.13
CA ALA A 178 14.52 -18.67 10.50
C ALA A 178 15.91 -18.16 10.80
N THR A 179 16.91 -18.65 10.07
CA THR A 179 18.31 -18.42 10.40
C THR A 179 19.12 -17.83 9.25
N GLY A 180 18.61 -17.84 8.02
CA GLY A 180 19.35 -17.45 6.82
C GLY A 180 20.35 -18.51 6.33
N ASN A 181 20.49 -19.62 7.05
CA ASN A 181 21.47 -20.67 6.72
C ASN A 181 21.09 -21.43 5.46
N LEU A 182 22.09 -21.78 4.66
CA LEU A 182 21.91 -22.64 3.48
C LEU A 182 21.43 -24.04 3.88
N LEU A 183 20.31 -24.47 3.29
CA LEU A 183 19.79 -25.84 3.41
C LEU A 183 20.23 -26.69 2.23
N SER A 184 20.01 -26.18 1.02
CA SER A 184 20.28 -26.89 -0.23
C SER A 184 20.44 -25.90 -1.40
N THR A 185 20.76 -26.42 -2.57
CA THR A 185 20.78 -25.65 -3.82
C THR A 185 20.00 -26.41 -4.88
N ILE A 186 19.36 -25.67 -5.79
CA ILE A 186 18.62 -26.22 -6.91
C ILE A 186 19.41 -25.92 -8.18
N THR A 187 19.74 -26.95 -8.96
CA THR A 187 20.46 -26.76 -10.23
C THR A 187 19.62 -25.96 -11.22
N MET A 188 20.18 -24.84 -11.70
CA MET A 188 19.54 -23.89 -12.60
C MET A 188 20.56 -23.35 -13.61
N PRO A 189 20.13 -22.94 -14.83
CA PRO A 189 20.92 -22.04 -15.65
C PRO A 189 21.25 -20.75 -14.88
N SER A 190 22.34 -20.08 -15.27
CA SER A 190 22.79 -18.88 -14.57
C SER A 190 21.88 -17.68 -14.74
N ARG A 191 22.16 -16.60 -14.00
CA ARG A 191 21.36 -15.37 -14.02
C ARG A 191 19.93 -15.58 -13.51
N THR A 192 19.77 -16.36 -12.45
CA THR A 192 18.45 -16.59 -11.81
C THR A 192 17.88 -15.26 -11.27
N HIS A 193 16.58 -15.03 -11.46
CA HIS A 193 15.97 -13.72 -11.24
C HIS A 193 14.63 -13.81 -10.50
N ASP A 194 13.47 -13.91 -11.15
CA ASP A 194 12.20 -13.94 -10.40
C ASP A 194 11.87 -15.33 -9.87
N THR A 195 11.41 -15.38 -8.62
CA THR A 195 11.01 -16.62 -7.93
C THR A 195 9.69 -16.43 -7.20
N LEU A 196 8.79 -17.40 -7.34
CA LEU A 196 7.44 -17.33 -6.79
C LEU A 196 7.07 -18.67 -6.15
N CYS A 197 6.76 -18.67 -4.86
CA CYS A 197 6.21 -19.83 -4.16
C CYS A 197 4.69 -19.91 -4.38
N SER A 198 4.17 -21.10 -4.71
CA SER A 198 2.72 -21.29 -4.86
C SER A 198 2.00 -21.07 -3.53
N LEU A 199 0.75 -20.62 -3.59
CA LEU A 199 -0.04 -20.37 -2.39
C LEU A 199 -0.35 -21.63 -1.58
N ASP A 200 -0.46 -22.78 -2.23
CA ASP A 200 -0.59 -24.08 -1.56
C ASP A 200 0.73 -24.58 -0.93
N GLY A 201 1.84 -23.86 -1.17
CA GLY A 201 3.17 -24.15 -0.66
C GLY A 201 3.82 -25.40 -1.23
N THR A 202 3.25 -26.01 -2.27
CA THR A 202 3.74 -27.27 -2.85
C THR A 202 4.78 -27.07 -3.95
N LYS A 203 4.82 -25.86 -4.54
CA LYS A 203 5.63 -25.56 -5.72
C LYS A 203 6.39 -24.25 -5.59
N VAL A 204 7.50 -24.16 -6.31
CA VAL A 204 8.22 -22.92 -6.58
C VAL A 204 8.42 -22.77 -8.08
N PHE A 205 8.12 -21.60 -8.60
CA PHE A 205 8.34 -21.23 -9.99
C PHE A 205 9.55 -20.33 -10.08
N MET A 206 10.48 -20.64 -10.97
CA MET A 206 11.76 -19.94 -11.08
C MET A 206 12.11 -19.67 -12.54
N GLU A 207 12.54 -18.45 -12.83
CA GLU A 207 13.06 -18.04 -14.12
C GLU A 207 14.51 -17.54 -14.04
N ASN A 208 15.12 -17.32 -15.21
CA ASN A 208 16.47 -16.80 -15.33
C ASN A 208 16.62 -15.95 -16.60
N LYS A 209 17.65 -15.10 -16.61
CA LYS A 209 18.00 -14.22 -17.73
C LYS A 209 19.02 -14.83 -18.70
N ASP A 210 19.18 -16.15 -18.72
CA ASP A 210 19.91 -16.84 -19.78
C ASP A 210 19.06 -16.83 -21.07
N GLY A 211 19.58 -16.16 -22.11
CA GLY A 211 18.93 -16.05 -23.41
C GLY A 211 18.75 -17.39 -24.14
N LEU A 212 19.43 -18.45 -23.72
CA LEU A 212 19.31 -19.79 -24.31
C LEU A 212 18.27 -20.67 -23.61
N ASP A 213 18.01 -20.45 -22.32
CA ASP A 213 17.11 -21.32 -21.56
C ASP A 213 15.66 -20.96 -21.78
N ARG A 214 15.29 -19.67 -21.63
CA ARG A 214 13.94 -19.14 -21.93
C ARG A 214 12.79 -20.01 -21.38
N ARG A 215 12.89 -20.47 -20.13
CA ARG A 215 11.89 -21.32 -19.48
C ARG A 215 11.58 -20.86 -18.06
N VAL A 216 10.41 -21.27 -17.58
CA VAL A 216 10.12 -21.31 -16.14
C VAL A 216 10.30 -22.76 -15.69
N ARG A 217 10.98 -22.96 -14.56
CA ARG A 217 11.06 -24.26 -13.87
C ARG A 217 10.08 -24.30 -12.73
N VAL A 218 9.50 -25.48 -12.53
CA VAL A 218 8.65 -25.81 -11.38
C VAL A 218 9.42 -26.76 -10.49
N VAL A 219 9.55 -26.38 -9.23
CA VAL A 219 10.22 -27.15 -8.18
C VAL A 219 9.20 -27.64 -7.18
N SER A 220 9.37 -28.86 -6.70
CA SER A 220 8.65 -29.40 -5.55
C SER A 220 9.30 -28.91 -4.26
N THR A 221 8.51 -28.30 -3.36
CA THR A 221 9.01 -27.82 -2.05
C THR A 221 9.30 -28.96 -1.07
N ALA A 222 8.77 -30.16 -1.33
CA ALA A 222 8.93 -31.33 -0.49
C ALA A 222 10.38 -31.86 -0.49
N ASP A 223 11.08 -31.73 -1.61
CA ASP A 223 12.41 -32.30 -1.84
C ASP A 223 13.37 -31.35 -2.59
N ASP A 224 12.95 -30.12 -2.87
CA ASP A 224 13.72 -29.09 -3.58
C ASP A 224 14.21 -29.54 -4.96
N GLN A 225 13.45 -30.40 -5.65
CA GLN A 225 13.80 -30.89 -6.98
C GLN A 225 12.99 -30.22 -8.08
N VAL A 226 13.63 -29.97 -9.22
CA VAL A 226 12.95 -29.54 -10.44
C VAL A 226 12.09 -30.70 -10.95
N VAL A 227 10.78 -30.53 -10.92
CA VAL A 227 9.80 -31.53 -11.38
C VAL A 227 9.33 -31.27 -12.81
N LEU A 228 9.48 -30.04 -13.29
CA LEU A 228 9.08 -29.64 -14.63
C LEU A 228 9.90 -28.43 -15.09
N ALA A 229 10.13 -28.35 -16.40
CA ALA A 229 10.50 -27.11 -17.07
C ALA A 229 9.51 -26.88 -18.20
N THR A 230 9.12 -25.63 -18.43
CA THR A 230 8.23 -25.31 -19.55
C THR A 230 8.90 -25.58 -20.89
N ASP A 231 8.11 -25.58 -21.96
CA ASP A 231 8.61 -25.30 -23.31
C ASP A 231 9.30 -23.93 -23.32
N GLN A 232 10.14 -23.69 -24.33
CA GLN A 232 10.78 -22.39 -24.48
C GLN A 232 9.74 -21.33 -24.85
N PHE A 233 9.75 -20.24 -24.10
CA PHE A 233 9.13 -18.99 -24.52
C PHE A 233 9.89 -18.39 -25.71
N THR A 234 9.26 -17.47 -26.43
CA THR A 234 9.87 -16.88 -27.64
C THR A 234 11.08 -16.01 -27.33
N GLY A 235 11.22 -15.54 -26.07
CA GLY A 235 12.33 -14.74 -25.59
C GLY A 235 12.59 -14.93 -24.10
N ILE A 236 13.42 -14.05 -23.54
CA ILE A 236 13.75 -14.05 -22.11
C ILE A 236 12.50 -13.70 -21.31
N ILE A 237 12.25 -14.48 -20.26
CA ILE A 237 11.13 -14.28 -19.36
C ILE A 237 11.40 -13.05 -18.50
N GLN A 238 10.36 -12.26 -18.29
CA GLN A 238 10.28 -11.15 -17.37
C GLN A 238 9.33 -11.55 -16.22
N PRO A 239 8.94 -10.66 -15.28
CA PRO A 239 8.03 -11.06 -14.23
C PRO A 239 6.83 -11.85 -14.75
N PHE A 240 6.43 -12.84 -13.96
CA PHE A 240 5.37 -13.78 -14.28
C PHE A 240 4.49 -14.00 -13.05
N VAL A 241 3.29 -14.52 -13.29
CA VAL A 241 2.32 -14.90 -12.26
C VAL A 241 1.76 -16.28 -12.54
N VAL A 242 1.26 -16.91 -11.48
CA VAL A 242 0.56 -18.19 -11.54
C VAL A 242 -0.77 -18.08 -10.79
N THR A 243 -1.76 -18.85 -11.23
CA THR A 243 -3.02 -19.01 -10.48
C THR A 243 -2.78 -19.80 -9.19
N ALA A 244 -3.63 -19.60 -8.18
CA ALA A 244 -3.59 -20.25 -6.88
C ALA A 244 -3.59 -21.78 -6.97
N ASP A 245 -4.29 -22.32 -7.97
CA ASP A 245 -4.40 -23.75 -8.26
C ASP A 245 -3.28 -24.28 -9.17
N ASN A 246 -2.30 -23.43 -9.50
CA ASN A 246 -1.16 -23.73 -10.37
C ASN A 246 -1.55 -24.21 -11.78
N SER A 247 -2.73 -23.80 -12.29
CA SER A 247 -3.26 -24.24 -13.58
C SER A 247 -2.90 -23.34 -14.76
N LEU A 248 -2.56 -22.08 -14.52
CA LEU A 248 -2.15 -21.12 -15.55
C LEU A 248 -0.95 -20.31 -15.08
N LEU A 249 0.08 -20.21 -15.94
CA LEU A 249 1.19 -19.29 -15.79
C LEU A 249 1.12 -18.24 -16.89
N ILE A 250 1.27 -16.97 -16.52
CA ILE A 250 1.32 -15.84 -17.43
C ILE A 250 2.65 -15.12 -17.24
N ALA A 251 3.41 -14.95 -18.31
CA ALA A 251 4.75 -14.39 -18.27
C ALA A 251 4.91 -13.26 -19.28
N ASN A 252 5.47 -12.15 -18.82
CA ASN A 252 6.04 -11.17 -19.73
C ASN A 252 7.26 -11.77 -20.43
N VAL A 253 7.40 -11.50 -21.73
CA VAL A 253 8.46 -12.11 -22.55
C VAL A 253 9.08 -11.05 -23.44
N ILE A 254 10.40 -10.84 -23.32
CA ILE A 254 11.14 -9.94 -24.20
C ILE A 254 10.94 -10.39 -25.66
N GLY A 255 10.55 -9.45 -26.51
CA GLY A 255 10.18 -9.70 -27.91
C GLY A 255 8.67 -9.84 -28.15
N THR A 256 7.86 -9.89 -27.10
CA THR A 256 6.38 -9.91 -27.20
C THR A 256 5.84 -8.56 -26.72
N TYR A 257 5.06 -7.86 -27.55
CA TYR A 257 4.31 -6.67 -27.13
C TYR A 257 2.95 -7.11 -26.57
N GLY A 258 3.02 -7.60 -25.34
CA GLY A 258 1.99 -8.40 -24.68
C GLY A 258 2.66 -9.42 -23.77
N PHE A 259 2.02 -10.56 -23.58
CA PHE A 259 2.55 -11.65 -22.76
C PHE A 259 2.33 -13.02 -23.41
N GLN A 260 3.03 -14.02 -22.90
CA GLN A 260 2.79 -15.43 -23.22
C GLN A 260 2.23 -16.16 -22.00
N TYR A 261 1.55 -17.27 -22.22
CA TYR A 261 1.01 -18.08 -21.14
C TYR A 261 1.21 -19.57 -21.38
N ALA A 262 1.34 -20.31 -20.28
CA ALA A 262 1.71 -21.72 -20.26
C ALA A 262 0.82 -22.50 -19.29
N ASP A 263 0.66 -23.79 -19.57
CA ASP A 263 0.07 -24.78 -18.66
C ASP A 263 1.17 -25.35 -17.75
N PRO A 264 1.16 -25.06 -16.44
CA PRO A 264 2.22 -25.51 -15.53
C PRO A 264 2.10 -26.99 -15.12
N ALA A 265 1.04 -27.69 -15.53
CA ALA A 265 0.93 -29.13 -15.32
C ALA A 265 1.67 -29.91 -16.44
N THR A 266 1.60 -29.42 -17.68
CA THR A 266 2.26 -30.07 -18.83
C THR A 266 3.55 -29.39 -19.27
N GLY A 267 3.79 -28.16 -18.82
CA GLY A 267 4.92 -27.32 -19.22
C GLY A 267 4.71 -26.62 -20.55
N ARG A 268 3.60 -26.86 -21.26
CA ARG A 268 3.42 -26.32 -22.62
C ARG A 268 3.18 -24.82 -22.60
N VAL A 269 3.90 -24.08 -23.43
CA VAL A 269 3.54 -22.70 -23.78
C VAL A 269 2.37 -22.78 -24.76
N ILE A 270 1.20 -22.31 -24.34
CA ILE A 270 -0.06 -22.55 -25.04
C ILE A 270 -0.58 -21.35 -25.84
N GLY A 271 0.01 -20.16 -25.67
CA GLY A 271 -0.31 -19.01 -26.51
C GLY A 271 0.35 -17.69 -26.12
N ASN A 272 -0.11 -16.63 -26.76
CA ASN A 272 0.21 -15.24 -26.42
C ASN A 272 -1.05 -14.38 -26.46
N ALA A 273 -1.02 -13.26 -25.75
CA ALA A 273 -2.04 -12.21 -25.79
C ALA A 273 -1.31 -10.88 -26.02
N LEU A 274 -1.75 -10.13 -27.04
CA LEU A 274 -1.08 -8.92 -27.49
C LEU A 274 -1.80 -7.67 -26.98
N PHE A 275 -1.03 -6.63 -26.71
CA PHE A 275 -1.56 -5.33 -26.36
C PHE A 275 -2.29 -4.70 -27.55
N VAL A 276 -3.42 -4.06 -27.25
CA VAL A 276 -4.18 -3.25 -28.19
C VAL A 276 -4.43 -1.86 -27.61
N GLY A 277 -4.51 -0.85 -28.47
CA GLY A 277 -4.81 0.53 -28.08
C GLY A 277 -3.59 1.40 -27.72
N THR A 278 -2.39 0.83 -27.66
CA THR A 278 -1.12 1.53 -27.45
C THR A 278 -0.13 1.22 -28.59
N THR A 279 0.90 2.05 -28.74
CA THR A 279 1.93 1.88 -29.77
C THR A 279 3.21 1.40 -29.15
N TYR A 280 3.76 0.29 -29.68
CA TYR A 280 5.06 -0.22 -29.25
C TYR A 280 6.16 0.83 -29.46
N ASN A 281 6.83 1.21 -28.37
CA ASN A 281 7.90 2.22 -28.34
C ASN A 281 9.31 1.60 -28.30
N GLY A 282 9.44 0.28 -28.50
CA GLY A 282 10.72 -0.43 -28.39
C GLY A 282 11.01 -1.02 -27.01
N SER A 283 10.17 -0.77 -26.00
CA SER A 283 10.28 -1.36 -24.65
C SER A 283 9.27 -2.48 -24.46
N TRP A 284 9.66 -3.54 -23.76
CA TRP A 284 8.81 -4.70 -23.52
C TRP A 284 8.07 -4.61 -22.19
N PRO A 285 6.88 -5.23 -22.08
CA PRO A 285 6.14 -5.30 -20.83
C PRO A 285 6.98 -5.93 -19.72
N HIS A 286 6.82 -5.46 -18.49
CA HIS A 286 7.67 -5.87 -17.36
C HIS A 286 6.87 -6.25 -16.12
N GLY A 287 6.20 -5.31 -15.46
CA GLY A 287 5.33 -5.64 -14.33
C GLY A 287 4.12 -6.43 -14.80
N ILE A 288 3.75 -7.49 -14.07
CA ILE A 288 2.51 -8.22 -14.25
C ILE A 288 1.99 -8.66 -12.88
N GLY A 289 0.67 -8.70 -12.76
CA GLY A 289 -0.03 -9.21 -11.60
C GLY A 289 -1.41 -9.70 -12.00
N MET A 290 -2.04 -10.44 -11.11
CA MET A 290 -3.36 -11.03 -11.24
C MET A 290 -4.25 -10.54 -10.10
N THR A 291 -5.51 -10.26 -10.39
CA THR A 291 -6.48 -9.98 -9.34
C THR A 291 -6.62 -11.20 -8.42
N PRO A 292 -6.86 -11.02 -7.10
CA PRO A 292 -7.01 -12.15 -6.18
C PRO A 292 -8.10 -13.15 -6.58
N ASP A 293 -9.14 -12.67 -7.27
CA ASP A 293 -10.21 -13.50 -7.81
C ASP A 293 -9.88 -14.24 -9.12
N GLN A 294 -8.68 -14.04 -9.67
CA GLN A 294 -8.18 -14.67 -10.88
C GLN A 294 -9.03 -14.40 -12.13
N HIS A 295 -9.81 -13.32 -12.13
CA HIS A 295 -10.56 -12.93 -13.32
C HIS A 295 -9.70 -12.10 -14.27
N GLU A 296 -8.75 -11.33 -13.75
CA GLU A 296 -7.95 -10.42 -14.55
C GLU A 296 -6.44 -10.57 -14.35
N ALA A 297 -5.68 -10.39 -15.44
CA ALA A 297 -4.24 -10.11 -15.40
C ALA A 297 -3.99 -8.67 -15.86
N TRP A 298 -3.20 -7.93 -15.08
CA TRP A 298 -2.82 -6.55 -15.33
C TRP A 298 -1.33 -6.49 -15.67
N VAL A 299 -0.99 -5.83 -16.76
CA VAL A 299 0.36 -5.86 -17.33
C VAL A 299 0.85 -4.45 -17.64
N CYS A 300 1.98 -4.06 -17.06
CA CYS A 300 2.61 -2.77 -17.26
C CYS A 300 3.16 -2.65 -18.69
N ASP A 301 2.72 -1.63 -19.43
CA ASP A 301 3.35 -1.20 -20.67
C ASP A 301 4.57 -0.33 -20.34
N ARG A 302 5.72 -0.97 -20.15
CA ARG A 302 6.95 -0.30 -19.74
C ARG A 302 7.54 0.48 -20.91
N GLY A 303 8.17 1.62 -20.61
CA GLY A 303 9.05 2.34 -21.51
C GLY A 303 8.83 3.86 -21.47
N PRO A 304 9.79 4.65 -21.98
CA PRO A 304 9.61 6.10 -22.11
C PRO A 304 8.38 6.45 -22.95
N GLY A 305 7.51 7.33 -22.46
CA GLY A 305 6.26 7.71 -23.14
C GLY A 305 5.09 6.74 -22.94
N ASN A 306 5.29 5.60 -22.27
CA ASN A 306 4.21 4.67 -21.93
C ASN A 306 3.85 4.82 -20.46
N HIS A 307 2.59 5.13 -20.18
CA HIS A 307 2.02 5.28 -18.83
C HIS A 307 0.77 4.41 -18.69
N PHE A 308 0.82 3.19 -19.21
CA PHE A 308 -0.36 2.32 -19.30
C PHE A 308 -0.19 1.00 -18.57
N VAL A 309 -1.31 0.50 -18.03
CA VAL A 309 -1.45 -0.91 -17.63
C VAL A 309 -2.58 -1.52 -18.45
N HIS A 310 -2.28 -2.59 -19.16
CA HIS A 310 -3.26 -3.35 -19.94
C HIS A 310 -3.92 -4.38 -19.03
N VAL A 311 -5.26 -4.45 -19.07
CA VAL A 311 -6.04 -5.39 -18.26
C VAL A 311 -6.66 -6.44 -19.17
N PHE A 312 -6.48 -7.71 -18.82
CA PHE A 312 -6.96 -8.85 -19.57
C PHE A 312 -7.88 -9.72 -18.72
N ASP A 313 -9.05 -10.09 -19.25
CA ASP A 313 -9.83 -11.22 -18.75
C ASP A 313 -9.05 -12.52 -19.03
N ILE A 314 -8.83 -13.31 -17.98
CA ILE A 314 -8.10 -14.58 -18.00
C ILE A 314 -8.97 -15.79 -17.66
N THR A 315 -10.30 -15.61 -17.54
CA THR A 315 -11.25 -16.69 -17.23
C THR A 315 -11.45 -17.65 -18.40
N SER A 316 -11.01 -17.27 -19.60
CA SER A 316 -11.02 -18.10 -20.79
C SER A 316 -9.75 -17.90 -21.62
N LEU A 317 -9.40 -18.91 -22.41
CA LEU A 317 -8.29 -18.85 -23.34
C LEU A 317 -8.80 -18.69 -24.78
N PRO A 318 -8.18 -17.81 -25.61
CA PRO A 318 -7.07 -16.90 -25.25
C PRO A 318 -7.54 -15.71 -24.38
N PRO A 319 -6.70 -15.19 -23.45
CA PRO A 319 -7.02 -14.01 -22.67
C PRO A 319 -7.38 -12.81 -23.54
N GLN A 320 -8.32 -11.98 -23.08
CA GLN A 320 -8.86 -10.86 -23.85
C GLN A 320 -8.62 -9.54 -23.13
N GLN A 321 -8.06 -8.54 -23.82
CA GLN A 321 -7.91 -7.21 -23.23
C GLN A 321 -9.29 -6.57 -23.02
N THR A 322 -9.60 -6.18 -21.79
CA THR A 322 -10.88 -5.58 -21.41
C THR A 322 -10.77 -4.09 -21.10
N HIS A 323 -9.66 -3.67 -20.49
CA HIS A 323 -9.45 -2.29 -20.08
C HIS A 323 -8.02 -1.81 -20.33
N LEU A 324 -7.86 -0.50 -20.24
CA LEU A 324 -6.58 0.20 -20.26
C LEU A 324 -6.58 1.23 -19.13
N VAL A 325 -5.68 1.05 -18.16
CA VAL A 325 -5.48 2.00 -17.07
C VAL A 325 -4.43 3.02 -17.50
N THR A 326 -4.72 4.30 -17.32
CA THR A 326 -3.79 5.41 -17.58
C THR A 326 -3.19 5.87 -16.25
N LEU A 327 -1.87 5.90 -16.18
CA LEU A 327 -1.09 6.32 -15.02
C LEU A 327 -0.66 7.79 -15.16
N PRO A 328 -0.36 8.49 -14.05
CA PRO A 328 0.17 9.84 -14.10
C PRO A 328 1.64 9.88 -14.56
N ASP A 329 2.40 8.82 -14.29
CA ASP A 329 3.83 8.72 -14.57
C ASP A 329 4.11 7.66 -15.65
N ASP A 330 5.14 7.92 -16.46
CA ASP A 330 5.64 7.01 -17.48
C ASP A 330 6.45 5.84 -16.89
N ASN A 331 6.68 4.84 -17.73
CA ASN A 331 7.54 3.68 -17.49
C ASN A 331 7.09 2.81 -16.30
N PRO A 332 5.83 2.33 -16.24
CA PRO A 332 5.41 1.37 -15.23
C PRO A 332 6.25 0.10 -15.29
N SER A 333 6.76 -0.35 -14.14
CA SER A 333 7.74 -1.43 -14.05
C SER A 333 7.35 -2.55 -13.10
N TRP A 334 6.42 -2.33 -12.17
CA TRP A 334 5.92 -3.38 -11.27
C TRP A 334 4.49 -3.10 -10.85
N LEU A 335 3.74 -4.16 -10.50
CA LEU A 335 2.45 -3.99 -9.84
C LEU A 335 2.12 -5.16 -8.90
N THR A 336 1.27 -4.90 -7.90
CA THR A 336 0.66 -5.92 -7.03
C THR A 336 -0.72 -5.48 -6.57
N PHE A 337 -1.46 -6.35 -5.89
CA PHE A 337 -2.84 -6.12 -5.45
C PHE A 337 -2.99 -6.26 -3.94
N THR A 338 -3.99 -5.58 -3.39
CA THR A 338 -4.48 -5.95 -2.06
C THR A 338 -5.03 -7.37 -2.06
N ILE A 339 -4.99 -8.03 -0.91
CA ILE A 339 -5.47 -9.40 -0.68
C ILE A 339 -6.96 -9.51 -1.02
N ASP A 340 -7.73 -8.48 -0.68
CA ASP A 340 -9.15 -8.36 -0.98
C ASP A 340 -9.46 -7.85 -2.40
N GLY A 341 -8.43 -7.49 -3.17
CA GLY A 341 -8.54 -7.06 -4.55
C GLY A 341 -9.12 -5.66 -4.76
N ARG A 342 -9.30 -4.82 -3.73
CA ARG A 342 -9.81 -3.45 -3.88
C ARG A 342 -8.87 -2.50 -4.62
N TYR A 343 -7.56 -2.66 -4.43
CA TYR A 343 -6.56 -1.77 -5.02
C TYR A 343 -5.45 -2.54 -5.72
N CYS A 344 -5.00 -1.98 -6.84
CA CYS A 344 -3.74 -2.31 -7.50
C CYS A 344 -2.73 -1.20 -7.23
N TYR A 345 -1.49 -1.57 -6.93
CA TYR A 345 -0.38 -0.65 -6.73
C TYR A 345 0.57 -0.79 -7.89
N VAL A 346 0.80 0.28 -8.64
CA VAL A 346 1.62 0.29 -9.85
C VAL A 346 2.80 1.23 -9.65
N THR A 347 4.02 0.71 -9.79
CA THR A 347 5.26 1.47 -9.57
C THR A 347 5.97 1.71 -10.89
N SER A 348 6.39 2.95 -11.15
CA SER A 348 7.14 3.35 -12.35
C SER A 348 8.65 3.10 -12.21
N SER A 349 9.29 3.46 -11.09
CA SER A 349 10.69 3.10 -10.81
C SER A 349 11.01 3.18 -9.32
N LYS A 350 12.24 2.81 -8.93
CA LYS A 350 12.77 2.90 -7.55
C LYS A 350 13.31 4.29 -7.18
N ALA A 351 13.16 5.30 -8.04
CA ALA A 351 13.75 6.61 -7.82
C ALA A 351 12.99 7.41 -6.74
N ALA A 352 13.73 8.18 -5.94
CA ALA A 352 13.21 8.90 -4.76
C ALA A 352 12.20 10.01 -5.10
N ASP A 353 12.13 10.45 -6.36
CA ASP A 353 11.18 11.44 -6.87
C ASP A 353 9.93 10.82 -7.50
N GLN A 354 9.79 9.49 -7.46
CA GLN A 354 8.67 8.77 -8.04
C GLN A 354 7.73 8.17 -6.99
N TYR A 355 6.58 7.70 -7.47
CA TYR A 355 5.52 7.16 -6.63
C TYR A 355 5.08 5.78 -7.07
N THR A 356 4.49 5.05 -6.14
CA THR A 356 3.63 3.92 -6.43
C THR A 356 2.20 4.45 -6.53
N THR A 357 1.64 4.43 -7.73
CA THR A 357 0.26 4.85 -8.02
C THR A 357 -0.72 3.79 -7.49
N ILE A 358 -1.76 4.24 -6.79
CA ILE A 358 -2.84 3.38 -6.31
C ILE A 358 -4.01 3.49 -7.29
N VAL A 359 -4.45 2.36 -7.82
CA VAL A 359 -5.56 2.23 -8.76
C VAL A 359 -6.67 1.45 -8.08
N SER A 360 -7.91 1.94 -8.12
CA SER A 360 -9.06 1.13 -7.72
C SER A 360 -9.36 0.12 -8.82
N THR A 361 -9.42 -1.17 -8.46
CA THR A 361 -9.72 -2.25 -9.40
C THR A 361 -11.16 -2.18 -9.92
N SER A 362 -12.09 -1.70 -9.09
CA SER A 362 -13.51 -1.58 -9.46
C SER A 362 -13.81 -0.47 -10.47
N THR A 363 -12.99 0.57 -10.52
CA THR A 363 -13.20 1.73 -11.40
C THR A 363 -12.11 1.89 -12.45
N TYR A 364 -10.99 1.17 -12.32
CA TYR A 364 -9.80 1.30 -13.15
C TYR A 364 -9.20 2.71 -13.15
N GLN A 365 -9.50 3.51 -12.12
CA GLN A 365 -9.03 4.89 -11.95
C GLN A 365 -8.00 5.00 -10.83
N THR A 366 -7.10 5.97 -10.96
CA THR A 366 -6.15 6.31 -9.91
C THR A 366 -6.88 6.97 -8.73
N VAL A 367 -6.51 6.58 -7.51
CA VAL A 367 -7.16 7.03 -6.26
C VAL A 367 -6.17 7.55 -5.22
N GLY A 368 -4.88 7.43 -5.47
CA GLY A 368 -3.85 7.92 -4.56
C GLY A 368 -2.44 7.50 -5.00
N ALA A 369 -1.48 7.81 -4.14
CA ALA A 369 -0.10 7.41 -4.32
C ALA A 369 0.60 7.25 -2.96
N ILE A 370 1.60 6.37 -2.92
CA ILE A 370 2.57 6.24 -1.82
C ILE A 370 3.99 6.40 -2.38
N PRO A 371 5.03 6.60 -1.53
CA PRO A 371 6.41 6.62 -2.00
C PRO A 371 6.75 5.38 -2.83
N ALA A 372 7.53 5.56 -3.90
CA ALA A 372 7.86 4.48 -4.82
C ALA A 372 8.52 3.28 -4.13
N SER A 373 7.87 2.12 -4.24
CA SER A 373 8.46 0.83 -3.95
C SER A 373 7.94 -0.18 -4.96
N PRO A 374 8.77 -0.94 -5.69
CA PRO A 374 8.29 -2.05 -6.51
C PRO A 374 8.28 -3.37 -5.74
N ASN A 375 8.63 -3.35 -4.45
CA ASN A 375 8.81 -4.55 -3.62
C ASN A 375 7.81 -4.55 -2.45
N LEU A 376 6.65 -3.92 -2.63
CA LEU A 376 5.62 -3.81 -1.60
C LEU A 376 4.74 -5.06 -1.52
N LEU A 377 4.17 -5.32 -0.35
CA LEU A 377 3.10 -6.30 -0.15
C LEU A 377 2.24 -5.94 1.08
N GLU A 378 0.98 -6.37 1.06
CA GLU A 378 0.04 -6.18 2.17
C GLU A 378 0.35 -7.11 3.34
N VAL A 379 0.15 -6.63 4.57
CA VAL A 379 0.19 -7.41 5.81
C VAL A 379 -1.01 -7.04 6.66
N ASP A 380 -1.81 -8.06 7.00
CA ASP A 380 -3.03 -7.88 7.79
C ASP A 380 -2.78 -8.24 9.24
N PHE A 381 -3.27 -7.39 10.15
CA PHE A 381 -3.19 -7.61 11.57
C PHE A 381 -4.57 -7.70 12.20
N THR A 382 -4.72 -8.61 13.16
CA THR A 382 -5.83 -8.61 14.12
C THR A 382 -5.26 -8.62 15.52
N ASN A 383 -5.52 -7.56 16.29
CA ASN A 383 -5.04 -7.42 17.67
C ASN A 383 -3.53 -7.67 17.84
N GLY A 384 -2.72 -7.16 16.91
CA GLY A 384 -1.26 -7.23 16.92
C GLY A 384 -0.68 -8.53 16.34
N SER A 385 -1.50 -9.52 16.02
CA SER A 385 -1.07 -10.75 15.34
C SER A 385 -1.22 -10.62 13.84
N VAL A 386 -0.23 -11.07 13.07
CA VAL A 386 -0.33 -11.19 11.61
C VAL A 386 -1.36 -12.27 11.28
N THR A 387 -2.27 -11.96 10.37
CA THR A 387 -3.41 -12.82 10.00
C THR A 387 -3.47 -13.16 8.51
N ALA A 388 -2.88 -12.32 7.67
CA ALA A 388 -2.67 -12.60 6.26
C ALA A 388 -1.47 -11.80 5.74
N VAL A 389 -0.89 -12.29 4.65
CA VAL A 389 0.18 -11.60 3.92
C VAL A 389 -0.12 -11.62 2.43
N GLY A 390 0.26 -10.53 1.77
CA GLY A 390 0.24 -10.30 0.33
C GLY A 390 1.31 -11.11 -0.40
N SER A 391 1.58 -10.72 -1.64
CA SER A 391 2.76 -11.15 -2.40
C SER A 391 3.22 -9.96 -3.23
N GLN A 392 4.54 -9.83 -3.47
CA GLN A 392 5.03 -8.78 -4.36
C GLN A 392 4.66 -9.02 -5.84
N TYR A 393 4.28 -10.25 -6.22
CA TYR A 393 4.04 -10.65 -7.60
C TYR A 393 2.58 -10.48 -8.05
N GLY A 394 1.66 -10.10 -7.16
CA GLY A 394 0.23 -10.04 -7.48
C GLY A 394 -0.33 -11.41 -7.90
N VAL A 395 -0.30 -12.39 -6.99
CA VAL A 395 -0.77 -13.75 -7.29
C VAL A 395 -2.28 -13.89 -7.14
N GLY A 396 -2.88 -14.72 -8.00
CA GLY A 396 -4.27 -15.14 -7.85
C GLY A 396 -4.47 -15.92 -6.55
N ARG A 397 -5.57 -15.70 -5.83
CA ARG A 397 -5.87 -16.32 -4.52
C ARG A 397 -7.09 -17.23 -4.51
N ASN A 398 -7.98 -17.10 -5.49
CA ASN A 398 -9.28 -17.78 -5.59
C ASN A 398 -10.17 -17.60 -4.33
N PRO A 399 -11.16 -16.67 -4.35
CA PRO A 399 -11.90 -16.20 -3.18
C PRO A 399 -12.81 -17.23 -2.52
N THR A 400 -12.82 -18.49 -2.96
CA THR A 400 -13.49 -19.56 -2.21
C THR A 400 -12.93 -19.71 -0.79
N ALA A 401 -11.70 -19.25 -0.54
CA ALA A 401 -11.24 -18.87 0.79
C ALA A 401 -11.53 -17.38 0.99
N THR A 402 -12.78 -17.03 1.30
CA THR A 402 -13.11 -15.67 1.73
C THR A 402 -12.19 -15.31 2.90
N PRO A 403 -11.37 -14.24 2.83
CA PRO A 403 -10.90 -13.61 4.04
C PRO A 403 -12.15 -13.33 4.89
N PRO A 404 -12.10 -13.49 6.23
CA PRO A 404 -13.22 -13.04 7.05
C PRO A 404 -13.57 -11.62 6.60
N PRO A 405 -14.85 -11.29 6.35
CA PRO A 405 -15.21 -9.97 5.89
C PRO A 405 -14.63 -8.98 6.90
N PHE A 406 -13.57 -8.27 6.51
CA PHE A 406 -13.22 -7.08 7.23
C PHE A 406 -14.46 -6.19 7.16
N PRO A 407 -14.95 -5.68 8.29
CA PRO A 407 -16.07 -4.77 8.24
C PRO A 407 -15.72 -3.70 7.22
N SER A 408 -16.60 -3.52 6.23
CA SER A 408 -16.61 -2.36 5.36
C SER A 408 -16.22 -1.15 6.22
N PRO A 409 -15.29 -0.30 5.76
CA PRO A 409 -14.68 0.73 6.58
C PRO A 409 -15.76 1.37 7.44
N THR A 410 -15.61 1.26 8.76
CA THR A 410 -16.48 2.01 9.66
C THR A 410 -16.39 3.45 9.16
N PRO A 411 -17.47 4.04 8.63
CA PRO A 411 -17.38 5.37 8.05
C PRO A 411 -16.73 6.26 9.09
N THR A 412 -15.68 6.98 8.70
CA THR A 412 -15.01 7.93 9.58
C THR A 412 -16.11 8.83 10.15
N PRO A 413 -16.32 8.83 11.48
CA PRO A 413 -17.48 9.50 12.03
C PRO A 413 -17.46 10.99 11.67
N ALA A 414 -18.49 11.47 10.99
CA ALA A 414 -18.77 12.90 10.99
C ALA A 414 -19.23 13.31 12.39
N ASP A 415 -18.86 14.51 12.83
CA ASP A 415 -19.21 15.05 14.14
C ASP A 415 -19.81 16.43 13.95
N LEU A 416 -21.03 16.51 13.41
CA LEU A 416 -21.69 17.79 13.14
C LEU A 416 -22.13 18.47 14.45
N LYS A 417 -21.67 19.70 14.67
CA LYS A 417 -22.00 20.52 15.83
C LYS A 417 -22.55 21.87 15.40
N VAL A 418 -23.47 22.40 16.20
CA VAL A 418 -23.99 23.77 16.09
C VAL A 418 -23.86 24.47 17.44
N THR A 419 -23.42 25.72 17.42
CA THR A 419 -23.42 26.60 18.60
C THR A 419 -24.06 27.94 18.28
N VAL A 420 -24.66 28.56 19.29
CA VAL A 420 -25.20 29.93 19.25
C VAL A 420 -24.47 30.74 20.33
N THR A 421 -23.93 31.91 19.96
CA THR A 421 -22.91 32.61 20.77
C THR A 421 -23.43 33.63 21.77
N ASP A 422 -24.69 34.03 21.75
CA ASP A 422 -25.17 35.10 22.62
C ASP A 422 -25.44 34.65 24.07
N GLY A 423 -25.74 33.36 24.27
CA GLY A 423 -25.98 32.77 25.59
C GLY A 423 -27.15 33.40 26.33
N LYS A 424 -28.04 34.13 25.64
CA LYS A 424 -29.16 34.86 26.24
C LYS A 424 -30.41 34.00 26.20
N THR A 425 -31.14 33.98 27.32
CA THR A 425 -32.47 33.35 27.41
C THR A 425 -33.62 34.37 27.44
N SER A 426 -33.29 35.67 27.49
CA SER A 426 -34.27 36.76 27.44
C SER A 426 -33.61 38.06 26.98
N ILE A 427 -34.42 38.94 26.38
CA ILE A 427 -34.00 40.23 25.84
C ILE A 427 -35.07 41.27 26.20
N PRO A 428 -34.72 42.45 26.74
CA PRO A 428 -35.70 43.49 27.03
C PRO A 428 -36.44 43.95 25.77
N ALA A 429 -37.75 44.17 25.89
CA ALA A 429 -38.57 44.65 24.78
C ALA A 429 -38.03 45.96 24.20
N GLY A 430 -37.92 46.04 22.87
CA GLY A 430 -37.41 47.21 22.14
C GLY A 430 -35.89 47.24 21.93
N GLN A 431 -35.14 46.26 22.45
CA GLN A 431 -33.70 46.16 22.20
C GLN A 431 -33.38 45.30 20.97
N LYS A 432 -32.31 45.66 20.27
CA LYS A 432 -31.73 44.84 19.19
C LYS A 432 -30.96 43.68 19.81
N ASP A 433 -31.02 42.52 19.17
CA ASP A 433 -30.16 41.39 19.49
C ASP A 433 -29.31 40.96 18.30
N THR A 434 -28.18 40.33 18.57
CA THR A 434 -27.25 39.86 17.55
C THR A 434 -26.50 38.65 18.10
N TYR A 435 -26.60 37.53 17.39
CA TYR A 435 -25.94 36.27 17.73
C TYR A 435 -25.34 35.64 16.48
N THR A 436 -24.39 34.74 16.69
CA THR A 436 -23.74 33.96 15.63
C THR A 436 -24.12 32.51 15.78
N ILE A 437 -24.61 31.90 14.70
CA ILE A 437 -24.73 30.45 14.57
C ILE A 437 -23.46 29.94 13.94
N LYS A 438 -22.75 29.02 14.60
CA LYS A 438 -21.57 28.36 14.05
C LYS A 438 -21.85 26.88 13.87
N VAL A 439 -21.77 26.41 12.64
CA VAL A 439 -21.83 24.98 12.30
C VAL A 439 -20.42 24.49 12.02
N ASN A 440 -20.06 23.35 12.59
CA ASN A 440 -18.72 22.79 12.50
C ASN A 440 -18.80 21.27 12.38
N ASN A 441 -17.89 20.67 11.63
CA ASN A 441 -17.67 19.24 11.59
C ASN A 441 -16.23 18.93 12.00
N PRO A 442 -15.94 18.81 13.31
CA PRO A 442 -14.65 18.34 13.82
C PRO A 442 -14.32 16.87 13.48
N GLY A 443 -15.28 16.11 12.95
CA GLY A 443 -15.08 14.71 12.59
C GLY A 443 -14.33 14.55 11.26
N PRO A 444 -13.55 13.46 11.10
CA PRO A 444 -12.79 13.21 9.87
C PRO A 444 -13.65 12.84 8.65
N GLY A 445 -14.93 12.49 8.84
CA GLY A 445 -15.86 12.18 7.74
C GLY A 445 -16.55 13.42 7.19
N ASN A 446 -16.75 13.50 5.87
CA ASN A 446 -17.50 14.59 5.24
C ASN A 446 -18.98 14.59 5.67
N VAL A 447 -19.54 15.78 5.90
CA VAL A 447 -20.98 15.98 6.09
C VAL A 447 -21.58 16.51 4.80
N THR A 448 -22.60 15.83 4.29
CA THR A 448 -23.37 16.28 3.12
C THR A 448 -24.85 16.32 3.48
N GLY A 449 -25.58 17.34 2.99
CA GLY A 449 -27.01 17.47 3.24
C GLY A 449 -27.40 17.91 4.66
N ALA A 450 -26.52 18.61 5.38
CA ALA A 450 -26.82 19.09 6.73
C ALA A 450 -27.65 20.37 6.67
N ALA A 451 -28.92 20.29 7.09
CA ALA A 451 -29.80 21.44 7.13
C ALA A 451 -29.49 22.35 8.33
N VAL A 452 -29.40 23.66 8.06
CA VAL A 452 -29.33 24.71 9.09
C VAL A 452 -30.61 25.53 8.99
N VAL A 453 -31.42 25.47 10.05
CA VAL A 453 -32.72 26.15 10.10
C VAL A 453 -32.80 27.06 11.31
N ASP A 454 -33.14 28.32 11.07
CA ASP A 454 -33.46 29.30 12.12
C ASP A 454 -34.73 30.07 11.73
N ASN A 455 -35.77 29.96 12.57
CA ASN A 455 -37.08 30.53 12.30
C ASN A 455 -37.36 31.68 13.25
N PHE A 456 -37.32 32.91 12.71
CA PHE A 456 -37.60 34.11 13.47
C PHE A 456 -39.12 34.33 13.59
N PRO A 457 -39.65 34.55 14.81
CA PRO A 457 -41.02 34.99 15.01
C PRO A 457 -41.36 36.28 14.25
N ALA A 458 -42.59 36.38 13.73
CA ALA A 458 -43.05 37.55 12.96
C ALA A 458 -43.03 38.90 13.72
N ILE A 459 -42.81 38.87 15.04
CA ILE A 459 -42.62 40.06 15.87
C ILE A 459 -41.26 40.75 15.64
N PHE A 460 -40.29 40.09 15.01
CA PHE A 460 -39.01 40.69 14.62
C PHE A 460 -39.16 41.41 13.26
N THR A 461 -38.98 42.73 13.26
CA THR A 461 -39.29 43.58 12.10
C THR A 461 -38.09 43.93 11.21
N ALA A 462 -36.88 43.47 11.55
CA ALA A 462 -35.64 43.84 10.86
C ALA A 462 -34.55 42.75 10.94
N VAL A 463 -34.91 41.51 10.66
CA VAL A 463 -33.96 40.38 10.67
C VAL A 463 -33.07 40.42 9.42
N THR A 464 -31.76 40.48 9.64
CA THR A 464 -30.74 40.42 8.58
C THR A 464 -29.65 39.43 8.96
N LEU A 465 -29.09 38.73 7.98
CA LEU A 465 -28.04 37.74 8.18
C LEU A 465 -26.90 37.91 7.18
N THR A 466 -25.71 37.45 7.58
CA THR A 466 -24.55 37.25 6.72
C THR A 466 -23.83 35.97 7.14
N ALA A 467 -23.31 35.20 6.18
CA ALA A 467 -22.64 33.94 6.43
C ALA A 467 -21.34 33.82 5.62
N THR A 468 -20.37 33.09 6.17
CA THR A 468 -19.08 32.79 5.55
C THR A 468 -18.71 31.34 5.84
N GLY A 469 -18.03 30.68 4.90
CA GLY A 469 -17.55 29.32 5.04
C GLY A 469 -16.04 29.22 4.84
N THR A 470 -15.42 28.23 5.48
CA THR A 470 -14.01 27.86 5.31
C THR A 470 -13.91 26.34 5.17
N ASN A 471 -12.76 25.83 4.73
CA ASN A 471 -12.45 24.39 4.68
C ASN A 471 -13.50 23.54 3.92
N GLY A 472 -13.99 24.04 2.78
CA GLY A 472 -14.91 23.30 1.90
C GLY A 472 -16.40 23.44 2.24
N ALA A 473 -16.76 24.18 3.28
CA ALA A 473 -18.16 24.49 3.58
C ALA A 473 -18.83 25.24 2.41
N SER A 474 -20.01 24.77 2.00
CA SER A 474 -20.83 25.33 0.92
C SER A 474 -22.32 25.13 1.26
N GLY A 475 -23.24 25.60 0.40
CA GLY A 475 -24.69 25.37 0.59
C GLY A 475 -25.43 26.40 1.46
N PHE A 476 -24.80 27.53 1.82
CA PHE A 476 -25.39 28.56 2.69
C PHE A 476 -25.62 29.91 1.99
N THR A 477 -26.60 30.66 2.49
CA THR A 477 -26.97 32.00 2.03
C THR A 477 -26.00 33.04 2.59
N VAL A 478 -25.13 33.59 1.73
CA VAL A 478 -24.03 34.51 2.13
C VAL A 478 -24.54 35.82 2.76
N SER A 479 -25.70 36.33 2.33
CA SER A 479 -26.37 37.48 2.95
C SER A 479 -27.86 37.47 2.64
N GLY A 480 -28.70 37.87 3.59
CA GLY A 480 -30.15 37.83 3.41
C GLY A 480 -30.95 38.50 4.52
N SER A 481 -32.26 38.27 4.49
CA SER A 481 -33.22 38.74 5.50
C SER A 481 -34.25 37.64 5.78
N GLY A 482 -34.80 37.62 7.00
CA GLY A 482 -35.75 36.60 7.43
C GLY A 482 -35.10 35.30 7.92
N ASN A 483 -35.81 34.18 7.76
CA ASN A 483 -35.41 32.86 8.26
C ASN A 483 -34.21 32.28 7.52
N ILE A 484 -33.47 31.40 8.20
CA ILE A 484 -32.41 30.58 7.61
C ILE A 484 -33.00 29.21 7.27
N ASN A 485 -32.75 28.71 6.06
CA ASN A 485 -33.08 27.34 5.63
C ASN A 485 -32.11 26.92 4.52
N ASP A 486 -30.88 26.57 4.93
CA ASP A 486 -29.75 26.26 4.06
C ASP A 486 -29.37 24.77 4.18
N THR A 487 -28.69 24.18 3.18
CA THR A 487 -28.31 22.75 3.15
C THR A 487 -27.00 22.49 2.42
#